data_AF-A0A9X6NTT6-F1
#
_entry.id   AF-A0A9X6NTT6-F1
#
_cell.length_a   1.000
_cell.length_b   1.000
_cell.length_c   1.000
_cell.angle_alpha   90.00
_cell.angle_beta   90.00
_cell.angle_gamma   90.00
#
_symmetry.space_group_name_H-M   'P 1'
#
loop_
_entity.id
_entity.type
_entity.pdbx_description
1 polymer ?
#
loop_
_entity_poly.entity_id
_entity_poly.type
_entity_poly.pdbx_seq_one_letter_code
_entity_poly.pdbx_strand_id
1 'polypeptide(L)' 'MILTIKQARLIKGFTQNEMAQKLNVHVQTYRNMENHPDEVTVGNAKKICDLLEISYDQIFFNVDSTLSRVESGVTLEM' A
#
# COMPACT_ATOMS: atom_id res chain seq x y z
N MET A 1 11.36 -3.57 -2.70
CA MET A 1 10.42 -2.90 -3.61
C MET A 1 9.18 -2.56 -2.82
N ILE A 2 8.65 -1.35 -2.96
CA ILE A 2 7.41 -0.90 -2.31
C ILE A 2 6.34 -0.81 -3.41
N LEU A 3 5.13 -1.32 -3.14
CA LEU A 3 4.01 -1.38 -4.08
C LEU A 3 2.88 -0.45 -3.64
N THR A 4 2.11 0.08 -4.58
CA THR A 4 0.80 0.65 -4.26
C THR A 4 -0.23 -0.44 -3.99
N ILE A 5 -1.33 -0.12 -3.31
CA ILE A 5 -2.44 -1.06 -3.07
C ILE A 5 -2.93 -1.67 -4.40
N LYS A 6 -3.07 -0.84 -5.43
CA LYS A 6 -3.48 -1.28 -6.77
C LYS A 6 -2.50 -2.25 -7.41
N GLN A 7 -1.20 -1.98 -7.32
CA GLN A 7 -0.17 -2.89 -7.85
C GLN A 7 -0.19 -4.22 -7.12
N ALA A 8 -0.22 -4.20 -5.78
CA ALA A 8 -0.27 -5.39 -4.95
C ALA A 8 -1.52 -6.23 -5.28
N ARG A 9 -2.68 -5.59 -5.42
CA ARG A 9 -3.93 -6.25 -5.83
C ARG A 9 -3.81 -6.92 -7.19
N LEU A 10 -3.29 -6.22 -8.20
CA LEU A 10 -3.17 -6.74 -9.57
C LEU A 10 -2.19 -7.92 -9.65
N ILE A 11 -1.08 -7.87 -8.90
CA ILE A 11 -0.12 -8.98 -8.81
C ILE A 11 -0.78 -10.25 -8.25
N LYS A 12 -1.69 -10.09 -7.30
CA LYS A 12 -2.45 -11.20 -6.70
C LYS A 12 -3.69 -11.61 -7.50
N GLY A 13 -3.96 -10.96 -8.62
CA GLY A 13 -5.05 -11.32 -9.53
C GLY A 13 -6.46 -10.93 -9.05
N PHE A 14 -6.57 -10.05 -8.05
CA PHE A 14 -7.88 -9.62 -7.54
C PHE A 14 -8.45 -8.43 -8.32
N THR A 15 -9.77 -8.41 -8.47
CA THR A 15 -10.55 -7.25 -8.90
C THR A 15 -10.87 -6.33 -7.71
N GLN A 16 -11.25 -5.07 -7.99
CA GLN A 16 -11.71 -4.15 -6.94
C GLN A 16 -12.96 -4.67 -6.21
N ASN A 17 -13.87 -5.35 -6.94
CA ASN A 17 -15.09 -5.93 -6.35
C ASN A 17 -14.78 -7.06 -5.37
N GLU A 18 -13.86 -7.98 -5.73
CA GLU A 18 -13.50 -9.09 -4.85
C GLU A 18 -12.85 -8.61 -3.55
N MET A 19 -11.96 -7.62 -3.64
CA MET A 19 -11.37 -7.01 -2.45
C MET A 19 -12.43 -6.31 -1.60
N ALA A 20 -13.32 -5.52 -2.22
CA ALA A 20 -14.39 -4.85 -1.50
C ALA A 20 -15.31 -5.84 -0.76
N GLN A 21 -15.68 -6.94 -1.40
CA GLN A 21 -16.48 -8.01 -0.79
C GLN A 21 -15.75 -8.65 0.40
N LYS A 22 -14.46 -8.98 0.25
CA LYS A 22 -13.65 -9.58 1.32
C LYS A 22 -13.42 -8.63 2.50
N LEU A 23 -13.33 -7.32 2.24
CA LEU A 23 -13.23 -6.27 3.26
C LEU A 23 -14.57 -5.87 3.86
N ASN A 24 -15.69 -6.37 3.32
CA ASN A 24 -17.05 -5.98 3.68
C ASN A 24 -17.28 -4.46 3.55
N VAL A 25 -16.88 -3.89 2.41
CA VAL A 25 -17.05 -2.47 2.06
C VAL A 25 -17.66 -2.33 0.66
N HIS A 26 -18.17 -1.15 0.34
CA HIS A 26 -18.62 -0.86 -1.02
C HIS A 26 -17.43 -0.77 -1.99
N VAL A 27 -17.61 -1.18 -3.25
CA VAL A 27 -16.54 -1.13 -4.26
C VAL A 27 -15.96 0.27 -4.45
N GLN A 28 -16.80 1.31 -4.33
CA GLN A 28 -16.35 2.69 -4.39
C GLN A 28 -15.46 3.05 -3.18
N THR A 29 -15.75 2.52 -2.00
CA THR A 29 -14.90 2.70 -0.82
C THR A 29 -13.53 2.07 -1.06
N TYR A 30 -13.47 0.84 -1.58
CA TYR A 30 -12.20 0.21 -1.91
C TYR A 30 -11.44 0.97 -3.02
N ARG A 31 -12.15 1.46 -4.04
CA ARG A 31 -11.55 2.34 -5.07
C ARG A 31 -10.96 3.61 -4.46
N ASN A 32 -11.66 4.23 -3.50
CA ASN A 32 -11.13 5.40 -2.80
C ASN A 32 -9.87 5.03 -1.99
N MET A 33 -9.81 3.85 -1.37
CA MET A 33 -8.59 3.38 -0.69
C MET A 33 -7.40 3.26 -1.66
N GLU A 34 -7.61 2.83 -2.91
CA GLU A 34 -6.53 2.79 -3.91
C GLU A 34 -6.07 4.18 -4.37
N ASN A 35 -6.99 5.16 -4.41
CA ASN A 35 -6.71 6.52 -4.88
C ASN A 35 -6.13 7.41 -3.76
N HIS A 36 -6.53 7.16 -2.50
CA HIS A 36 -6.17 7.91 -1.30
C HIS A 36 -5.63 6.94 -0.23
N PRO A 37 -4.45 6.34 -0.47
CA PRO A 37 -3.90 5.30 0.38
C PRO A 37 -3.53 5.79 1.80
N ASP A 38 -3.32 7.09 1.96
CA ASP A 38 -3.08 7.81 3.22
C ASP A 38 -4.32 7.94 4.12
N GLU A 39 -5.52 7.92 3.53
CA GLU A 39 -6.79 7.95 4.27
C GLU A 39 -7.25 6.56 4.71
N VAL A 40 -6.53 5.50 4.32
CA VAL A 40 -6.88 4.12 4.67
C VAL A 40 -6.64 3.90 6.15
N THR A 41 -7.69 3.52 6.87
CA THR A 41 -7.56 3.18 8.30
C THR A 41 -6.57 2.02 8.48
N VAL A 42 -5.76 2.09 9.55
CA VAL A 42 -4.77 1.04 9.87
C VAL A 42 -5.40 -0.36 9.92
N GLY A 43 -6.65 -0.46 10.40
CA GLY A 43 -7.40 -1.71 10.42
C GLY A 43 -7.68 -2.27 9.02
N ASN A 44 -8.08 -1.42 8.07
CA ASN A 44 -8.30 -1.84 6.69
C ASN A 44 -6.98 -2.12 5.98
N ALA A 45 -5.94 -1.33 6.23
CA ALA A 45 -4.61 -1.57 5.68
C ALA A 45 -4.06 -2.95 6.08
N LYS A 46 -4.19 -3.34 7.35
CA LYS A 46 -3.83 -4.69 7.83
C LYS A 46 -4.62 -5.79 7.12
N LYS A 47 -5.95 -5.65 7.03
CA LYS A 47 -6.80 -6.60 6.31
C LYS A 47 -6.42 -6.73 4.83
N ILE A 48 -6.08 -5.62 4.16
CA ILE A 48 -5.60 -5.63 2.78
C ILE A 48 -4.30 -6.44 2.69
N CYS A 49 -3.35 -6.22 3.60
CA CYS A 49 -2.09 -6.96 3.64
C CYS A 49 -2.32 -8.46 3.85
N ASP A 50 -3.20 -8.83 4.78
CA ASP A 50 -3.56 -10.23 5.06
C ASP A 50 -4.20 -10.90 3.84
N LEU A 51 -5.16 -10.23 3.18
CA LEU A 51 -5.83 -10.74 1.99
C LEU A 51 -4.90 -10.89 0.79
N LEU A 52 -3.90 -10.01 0.68
CA LEU A 52 -2.92 -10.04 -0.41
C LEU A 52 -1.70 -10.91 -0.07
N GLU A 53 -1.55 -11.39 1.17
CA GLU A 53 -0.35 -12.08 1.67
C GLU A 53 0.93 -11.30 1.31
N ILE A 54 0.92 -10.00 1.61
CA ILE A 54 2.04 -9.08 1.40
C ILE A 54 2.28 -8.34 2.71
N SER A 55 3.54 -8.17 3.11
CA SER A 55 3.86 -7.47 4.35
C SER A 55 3.42 -6.01 4.29
N TYR A 56 2.97 -5.46 5.42
CA TYR A 56 2.59 -4.05 5.53
C TYR A 56 3.67 -3.10 5.03
N ASP A 57 4.95 -3.39 5.34
CA ASP A 57 6.10 -2.58 4.94
C ASP A 57 6.38 -2.61 3.42
N GLN A 58 5.71 -3.51 2.69
CA GLN A 58 5.84 -3.62 1.24
C GLN A 58 4.72 -2.88 0.49
N ILE A 59 3.70 -2.38 1.19
CA ILE A 59 2.62 -1.59 0.58
C ILE A 59 2.71 -0.13 1.07
N PHE A 60 2.70 0.81 0.13
CA PHE A 60 2.73 2.23 0.43
C PHE A 60 1.32 2.73 0.75
N PHE A 61 1.10 3.09 2.02
CA PHE A 61 -0.14 3.67 2.56
C PHE A 61 0.00 5.17 2.86
N ASN A 62 0.87 5.87 2.15
CA ASN A 62 1.06 7.31 2.32
C ASN A 62 1.13 7.98 0.94
N VAL A 63 1.07 9.30 0.89
CA VAL A 63 1.27 10.12 -0.31
C VAL A 63 2.69 10.65 -0.41
N ASP A 64 3.33 10.93 0.73
CA ASP A 64 4.68 11.48 0.80
C ASP A 64 5.64 10.54 1.53
N SER A 65 6.79 10.28 0.91
CA SER A 65 7.94 9.71 1.62
C SER A 65 8.68 10.86 2.28
N THR A 66 8.94 10.77 3.58
CA THR A 66 9.71 11.80 4.30
C THR A 66 11.20 11.85 3.89
N LEU A 67 11.66 11.01 2.95
CA LEU A 67 13.03 10.93 2.41
C LEU A 67 14.14 11.32 3.41
N SER A 68 14.01 10.88 4.67
CA SER A 68 14.94 11.31 5.72
C SER A 68 16.26 10.53 5.69
N ARG A 69 16.38 9.54 4.80
CA ARG A 69 17.65 8.85 4.56
C ARG A 69 18.48 9.65 3.56
N VAL A 70 19.08 10.75 4.04
CA VAL A 70 20.34 11.20 3.48
C VAL A 70 21.34 10.06 3.66
N GLU A 71 21.65 9.34 2.59
CA GLU A 71 22.91 8.63 2.53
C GLU A 71 23.97 9.73 2.61
N SER A 72 24.50 9.96 3.82
CA SER A 72 25.74 10.70 3.98
C SER A 72 26.75 9.89 3.20
N GLY A 73 26.99 10.32 1.97
CA GLY A 73 28.03 9.79 1.11
C GLY A 73 29.29 9.72 1.96
N VAL A 74 29.83 8.52 2.10
CA VAL A 74 31.22 8.34 2.50
C VAL A 74 32.00 9.21 1.51
N THR A 75 32.48 10.36 1.98
CA THR A 75 33.47 11.15 1.25
C THR A 75 34.73 10.30 1.21
N LEU A 76 34.84 9.46 0.19
CA LEU A 76 36.12 8.98 -0.31
C LEU A 76 36.74 10.14 -1.09
N GLU A 77 37.35 11.06 -0.36
CA GLU A 77 38.29 12.02 -0.92
C GLU A 77 39.63 11.71 -0.25
N MET A 78 40.43 10.91 -0.96
CA MET A 78 41.89 10.75 -1.00
C MET A 78 42.70 10.78 0.32
#